data_AF-A0A2W6TC00-F1
#
_entry.id   AF-A0A2W6TC00-F1
#
_cell.length_a   1.000
_cell.length_b   1.000
_cell.length_c   1.000
_cell.angle_alpha   90.00
_cell.angle_beta   90.00
_cell.angle_gamma   90.00
#
_symmetry.space_group_name_H-M   'P 1'
#
loop_
_entity.id
_entity.type
_entity.pdbx_description
1 polymer ?
#
loop_
_entity_poly.entity_id
_entity_poly.type
_entity_poly.pdbx_seq_one_letter_code
_entity_poly.pdbx_strand_id
1 'polypeptide(L)'
;MSGLLLTLLLLPLVGSGLVFAWKDKSSKYLALGIALVQMLVTFYIAADFDFNPTVDSVLQHEINYPWSQFMKSSLHFGIDGMSLLLLLLTNILTPIIILSSFNENVSYRNTFYGLILLMQFGLVGVFTSLDGLLFYIFWEVTLIPIWFIAGLWGQENKRFEFTTKFFVYTFVGSLFMLAGLIYVYNNSASFALTDLYNAQLNETQQTVVFWFIFFAFAVKLPVFPFHTWQPDTYTYSPTQGSMLLSGIMLKMAVYGVMRYLLPITPLPIAGISGQIVIILAIVGIVHGALIAIIQTDMKRIIAYSSFSHVGLMVAGIFASAVVTLRGTFTIEGAEGALVQTFAHGINVVGLFYCCDILYKRFKSRDIRQMGGLAKVAPKFAVLFLIII
;
A
#
# COMPACT_ATOMS: atom_id res chain seq x y z
N MET A 1 -15.99 -18.85 -12.21
CA MET A 1 -15.25 -17.57 -12.24
C MET A 1 -14.16 -17.44 -11.16
N SER A 2 -13.97 -18.44 -10.28
CA SER A 2 -12.88 -18.50 -9.29
C SER A 2 -11.48 -18.69 -9.89
N GLY A 3 -11.37 -19.28 -11.09
CA GLY A 3 -10.08 -19.55 -11.75
C GLY A 3 -9.27 -18.29 -12.08
N LEU A 4 -9.93 -17.16 -12.37
CA LEU A 4 -9.28 -15.88 -12.64
C LEU A 4 -8.66 -15.29 -11.37
N LEU A 5 -9.39 -15.31 -10.25
CA LEU A 5 -8.87 -14.89 -8.95
C LEU A 5 -7.71 -15.78 -8.50
N LEU A 6 -7.82 -17.10 -8.69
CA LEU A 6 -6.71 -18.02 -8.41
C LEU A 6 -5.49 -17.71 -9.28
N THR A 7 -5.69 -17.38 -10.55
CA THR A 7 -4.62 -16.96 -11.46
C THR A 7 -3.97 -15.66 -10.97
N LEU A 8 -4.75 -14.65 -10.59
CA LEU A 8 -4.23 -13.41 -10.01
C LEU A 8 -3.37 -13.66 -8.77
N LEU A 9 -3.75 -14.60 -7.91
CA LEU A 9 -2.99 -14.96 -6.71
C LEU A 9 -1.72 -15.74 -7.05
N LEU A 10 -1.82 -16.79 -7.86
CA LEU A 10 -0.70 -17.72 -8.06
C LEU A 10 0.32 -17.25 -9.11
N LEU A 11 -0.10 -16.49 -10.12
CA LEU A 11 0.79 -16.04 -11.19
C LEU A 11 2.02 -15.24 -10.67
N PRO A 12 1.88 -14.22 -9.80
CA PRO A 12 3.04 -13.50 -9.26
C PRO A 12 3.90 -14.38 -8.34
N LEU A 13 3.30 -15.32 -7.61
CA LEU A 13 4.04 -16.25 -6.73
C LEU A 13 4.89 -17.25 -7.54
N VAL A 14 4.28 -17.94 -8.51
CA VAL A 14 4.97 -18.87 -9.41
C VAL A 14 6.01 -18.11 -10.23
N GLY A 15 5.63 -16.93 -10.74
CA GLY A 15 6.51 -16.05 -11.48
C GLY A 15 7.74 -15.62 -10.68
N SER A 16 7.55 -15.27 -9.40
CA SER A 16 8.65 -14.98 -8.48
C SER A 16 9.62 -16.16 -8.35
N GLY A 17 9.10 -17.37 -8.12
CA GLY A 17 9.90 -18.59 -8.04
C GLY A 17 10.70 -18.88 -9.31
N LEU A 18 10.06 -18.75 -10.48
CA LEU A 18 10.72 -18.92 -11.78
C LEU A 18 11.85 -17.89 -11.99
N VAL A 19 11.60 -16.62 -11.67
CA VAL A 19 12.61 -15.56 -11.79
C VAL A 19 13.77 -15.77 -10.81
N PHE A 20 13.52 -16.26 -9.59
CA PHE A 20 14.60 -16.65 -8.67
C PHE A 20 15.46 -17.79 -9.20
N ALA A 21 14.87 -18.77 -9.88
CA ALA A 21 15.61 -19.86 -10.51
C ALA A 21 16.38 -19.41 -11.77
N TRP A 22 15.86 -18.39 -12.48
CA TRP A 22 16.43 -17.89 -13.74
C TRP A 22 17.60 -16.92 -13.49
N LYS A 23 18.82 -17.44 -13.34
CA LYS A 23 20.03 -16.65 -13.01
C LYS A 23 20.63 -15.83 -14.17
N ASP A 24 20.00 -15.83 -15.34
CA ASP A 24 20.46 -15.09 -16.52
C ASP A 24 19.93 -13.63 -16.52
N LYS A 25 20.64 -12.74 -17.23
CA LYS A 25 20.27 -11.32 -17.44
C LYS A 25 18.90 -11.16 -18.09
N SER A 26 18.40 -12.20 -18.76
CA SER A 26 17.06 -12.24 -19.35
C SER A 26 15.93 -12.30 -18.31
N SER A 27 16.24 -12.52 -17.02
CA SER A 27 15.27 -12.58 -15.93
C SER A 27 14.38 -11.34 -15.85
N LYS A 28 14.90 -10.17 -16.23
CA LYS A 28 14.14 -8.90 -16.25
C LYS A 28 13.00 -8.91 -17.27
N TYR A 29 13.19 -9.54 -18.43
CA TYR A 29 12.17 -9.68 -19.47
C TYR A 29 11.11 -10.71 -19.06
N LEU A 30 11.54 -11.81 -18.42
CA LEU A 30 10.63 -12.79 -17.85
C LEU A 30 9.72 -12.15 -16.79
N ALA A 31 10.31 -11.40 -15.85
CA ALA A 31 9.55 -10.70 -14.82
C ALA A 31 8.58 -9.66 -15.40
N LEU A 32 9.02 -8.89 -16.41
CA LEU A 32 8.17 -7.96 -17.13
C LEU A 32 7.01 -8.68 -17.83
N GLY A 33 7.28 -9.80 -18.51
CA GLY A 33 6.25 -10.61 -19.17
C GLY A 33 5.19 -11.10 -18.20
N ILE A 34 5.60 -11.64 -17.04
CA ILE A 34 4.68 -12.08 -15.98
C ILE A 34 3.84 -10.91 -15.46
N ALA A 35 4.48 -9.76 -15.17
CA ALA A 35 3.76 -8.58 -14.67
C ALA A 35 2.77 -8.02 -15.71
N LEU A 36 3.10 -8.07 -17.01
CA LEU A 36 2.18 -7.68 -18.09
C LEU A 36 1.00 -8.65 -18.21
N VAL A 37 1.23 -9.97 -18.10
CA VAL A 37 0.12 -10.94 -18.08
C VAL A 37 -0.78 -10.70 -16.88
N GLN A 38 -0.22 -10.46 -15.69
CA GLN A 38 -1.00 -10.12 -14.48
C GLN A 38 -1.85 -8.85 -14.69
N MET A 39 -1.29 -7.82 -15.33
CA MET A 39 -2.01 -6.60 -15.70
C MET A 39 -3.18 -6.89 -16.63
N LEU A 40 -2.96 -7.69 -17.68
CA LEU A 40 -4.00 -8.06 -18.65
C LEU A 40 -5.12 -8.89 -18.01
N VAL A 41 -4.79 -9.82 -17.11
CA VAL A 41 -5.79 -10.57 -16.33
C VAL A 41 -6.65 -9.62 -15.49
N THR A 42 -6.03 -8.60 -14.88
CA THR A 42 -6.75 -7.60 -14.08
C THR A 42 -7.67 -6.72 -14.93
N PHE A 43 -7.22 -6.33 -16.13
CA PHE A 43 -8.06 -5.60 -17.08
C PHE A 43 -9.22 -6.43 -17.59
N TYR A 44 -9.00 -7.72 -17.84
CA TYR A 44 -10.07 -8.63 -18.21
C TYR A 44 -11.11 -8.73 -17.09
N ILE A 45 -10.69 -8.94 -15.85
CA ILE A 45 -11.60 -8.94 -14.68
C ILE A 45 -12.35 -7.61 -14.59
N ALA A 46 -11.67 -6.47 -14.72
CA ALA A 46 -12.31 -5.16 -14.65
C ALA A 46 -13.33 -4.91 -15.78
N ALA A 47 -13.10 -5.46 -16.97
CA ALA A 47 -14.02 -5.31 -18.11
C ALA A 47 -15.25 -6.21 -17.98
N ASP A 48 -15.11 -7.37 -17.32
CA ASP A 48 -16.19 -8.33 -17.07
C ASP A 48 -16.92 -8.07 -15.74
N PHE A 49 -16.39 -7.17 -14.89
CA PHE A 49 -16.92 -6.89 -13.57
C PHE A 49 -18.28 -6.20 -13.66
N ASP A 50 -19.29 -6.75 -12.98
CA ASP A 50 -20.56 -6.06 -12.77
C ASP A 50 -20.37 -4.99 -11.67
N PHE A 51 -20.52 -3.72 -12.04
CA PHE A 51 -20.36 -2.58 -11.14
C PHE A 51 -21.60 -2.27 -10.30
N ASN A 52 -22.65 -3.09 -10.39
CA ASN A 52 -23.81 -2.96 -9.50
C ASN A 52 -23.38 -3.07 -8.03
N PRO A 53 -23.93 -2.23 -7.12
CA PRO A 53 -23.54 -2.25 -5.71
C PRO A 53 -23.73 -3.62 -5.08
N THR A 54 -22.65 -4.18 -4.53
CA THR A 54 -22.64 -5.53 -3.96
C THR A 54 -23.00 -5.59 -2.47
N VAL A 55 -23.68 -4.56 -1.94
CA VAL A 55 -23.97 -4.44 -0.49
C VAL A 55 -24.76 -5.66 0.01
N ASP A 56 -25.63 -6.22 -0.83
CA ASP A 56 -26.44 -7.42 -0.55
C ASP A 56 -26.27 -8.52 -1.63
N SER A 57 -25.27 -8.42 -2.51
CA SER A 57 -25.08 -9.39 -3.61
C SER A 57 -23.93 -10.34 -3.35
N VAL A 58 -23.99 -11.52 -3.98
CA VAL A 58 -22.88 -12.48 -3.98
C VAL A 58 -21.66 -11.84 -4.64
N LEU A 59 -20.47 -12.07 -4.08
CA LEU A 59 -19.21 -11.65 -4.68
C LEU A 59 -18.97 -12.41 -5.99
N GLN A 60 -18.65 -11.69 -7.06
CA GLN A 60 -18.51 -12.28 -8.41
C GLN A 60 -17.29 -13.19 -8.54
N HIS A 61 -16.18 -12.80 -7.91
CA HIS A 61 -14.95 -13.58 -7.84
C HIS A 61 -14.67 -13.91 -6.39
N GLU A 62 -14.98 -15.14 -5.99
CA GLU A 62 -14.78 -15.62 -4.62
C GLU A 62 -14.08 -16.99 -4.63
N ILE A 63 -13.19 -17.18 -3.68
CA ILE A 63 -12.57 -18.46 -3.32
C ILE A 63 -12.74 -18.59 -1.81
N ASN A 64 -13.42 -19.64 -1.35
CA ASN A 64 -13.58 -19.91 0.08
C ASN A 64 -13.28 -21.38 0.35
N TYR A 65 -12.14 -21.64 0.99
CA TYR A 65 -11.75 -22.98 1.43
C TYR A 65 -11.35 -22.97 2.91
N PRO A 66 -11.97 -23.81 3.77
CA PRO A 66 -11.54 -23.92 5.15
C PRO A 66 -10.14 -24.54 5.22
N TRP A 67 -9.18 -23.84 5.84
CA TRP A 67 -7.80 -24.34 6.01
C TRP A 67 -7.48 -24.74 7.45
N SER A 68 -8.17 -24.18 8.45
CA SER A 68 -7.99 -24.56 9.85
C SER A 68 -9.33 -24.55 10.58
N GLN A 69 -9.82 -25.73 10.94
CA GLN A 69 -11.01 -25.89 11.78
C GLN A 69 -10.75 -25.46 13.23
N PHE A 70 -9.51 -25.64 13.73
CA PHE A 70 -9.14 -25.25 15.09
C PHE A 70 -9.14 -23.73 15.28
N MET A 71 -8.52 -23.00 14.34
CA MET A 71 -8.48 -21.54 14.37
C MET A 71 -9.73 -20.90 13.79
N LYS A 72 -10.68 -21.69 13.25
CA LYS A 72 -11.86 -21.23 12.52
C LYS A 72 -11.50 -20.13 11.52
N SER A 73 -10.52 -20.44 10.67
CA SER A 73 -10.06 -19.54 9.61
C SER A 73 -10.17 -20.27 8.27
N SER A 74 -10.27 -19.49 7.20
CA SER A 74 -10.43 -19.97 5.83
C SER A 74 -9.52 -19.21 4.87
N LEU A 75 -9.11 -19.88 3.79
CA LEU A 75 -8.58 -19.23 2.59
C LEU A 75 -9.74 -18.58 1.86
N HIS A 76 -10.21 -17.46 2.40
CA HIS A 76 -11.32 -16.67 1.87
C HIS A 76 -10.79 -15.45 1.14
N PHE A 77 -10.91 -15.48 -0.17
CA PHE A 77 -10.54 -14.39 -1.06
C PHE A 77 -11.75 -13.93 -1.87
N GLY A 78 -11.84 -12.63 -2.13
CA GLY A 78 -12.79 -12.08 -3.08
C GLY A 78 -12.40 -10.73 -3.65
N ILE A 79 -13.13 -10.30 -4.68
CA ILE A 79 -12.94 -9.00 -5.33
C ILE A 79 -14.26 -8.23 -5.28
N ASP A 80 -14.22 -7.05 -4.66
CA ASP A 80 -15.25 -6.01 -4.77
C ASP A 80 -14.69 -4.73 -5.43
N GLY A 81 -15.49 -3.67 -5.51
CA GLY A 81 -15.07 -2.42 -6.17
C GLY A 81 -13.83 -1.77 -5.54
N MET A 82 -13.70 -1.81 -4.21
CA MET A 82 -12.53 -1.27 -3.52
C MET A 82 -11.27 -2.10 -3.80
N SER A 83 -11.40 -3.43 -3.72
CA SER A 83 -10.33 -4.37 -4.06
C SER A 83 -9.89 -4.20 -5.52
N LEU A 84 -10.83 -4.09 -6.45
CA LEU A 84 -10.56 -3.95 -7.88
C LEU A 84 -9.74 -2.69 -8.19
N LEU A 85 -10.08 -1.55 -7.57
CA LEU A 85 -9.34 -0.30 -7.75
C LEU A 85 -7.85 -0.46 -7.37
N LEU A 86 -7.57 -1.14 -6.25
CA LEU A 86 -6.21 -1.32 -5.74
C LEU A 86 -5.45 -2.44 -6.46
N LEU A 87 -6.15 -3.46 -6.96
CA LEU A 87 -5.60 -4.46 -7.87
C LEU A 87 -5.19 -3.82 -9.20
N LEU A 88 -6.02 -2.94 -9.77
CA LEU A 88 -5.68 -2.18 -10.97
C LEU A 88 -4.43 -1.34 -10.74
N LEU A 89 -4.38 -0.55 -9.66
CA LEU A 89 -3.21 0.24 -9.32
C LEU A 89 -1.94 -0.62 -9.20
N THR A 90 -2.03 -1.73 -8.46
CA THR A 90 -0.90 -2.64 -8.24
C THR A 90 -0.39 -3.24 -9.55
N ASN A 91 -1.30 -3.74 -10.37
CA ASN A 91 -0.95 -4.50 -11.58
C ASN A 91 -0.62 -3.61 -12.78
N ILE A 92 -1.04 -2.33 -12.78
CA ILE A 92 -0.55 -1.30 -13.73
C ILE A 92 0.86 -0.85 -13.34
N LEU A 93 1.10 -0.54 -12.06
CA LEU A 93 2.36 0.06 -11.64
C LEU A 93 3.52 -0.95 -11.62
N THR A 94 3.27 -2.22 -11.30
CA THR A 94 4.33 -3.24 -11.24
C THR A 94 5.15 -3.37 -12.54
N PRO A 95 4.55 -3.53 -13.75
CA PRO A 95 5.33 -3.58 -14.99
C PRO A 95 6.07 -2.26 -15.27
N ILE A 96 5.49 -1.10 -14.92
CA ILE A 96 6.16 0.20 -15.07
C ILE A 96 7.40 0.29 -14.17
N ILE A 97 7.29 -0.17 -12.92
CA ILE A 97 8.40 -0.20 -11.97
C ILE A 97 9.51 -1.15 -12.47
N ILE A 98 9.17 -2.35 -12.95
CA ILE A 98 10.14 -3.26 -13.56
C ILE A 98 10.81 -2.62 -14.78
N LEU A 99 10.04 -2.00 -15.66
CA LEU A 99 10.57 -1.35 -16.87
C LEU A 99 11.52 -0.20 -16.53
N SER A 100 11.22 0.57 -15.48
CA SER A 100 12.06 1.69 -15.04
C SER A 100 13.48 1.25 -14.64
N SER A 101 13.67 0.00 -14.19
CA SER A 101 15.00 -0.52 -13.83
C SER A 101 15.85 -0.94 -15.03
N PHE A 102 15.31 -0.93 -16.25
CA PHE A 102 16.07 -1.32 -17.42
C PHE A 102 17.13 -0.26 -17.79
N ASN A 103 16.91 0.96 -17.34
CA ASN A 103 17.81 2.10 -17.53
C ASN A 103 18.88 2.22 -16.43
N GLU A 104 19.10 1.17 -15.63
CA GLU A 104 20.23 1.14 -14.69
C GLU A 104 21.55 0.78 -15.39
N ASN A 105 22.64 1.45 -14.99
CA ASN A 105 23.97 1.20 -15.55
C ASN A 105 24.43 -0.25 -15.32
N VAL A 106 24.14 -0.79 -14.14
CA VAL A 106 24.36 -2.19 -13.80
C VAL A 106 22.98 -2.80 -13.57
N SER A 107 22.64 -3.78 -14.40
CA SER A 107 21.35 -4.45 -14.27
C SER A 107 21.24 -5.18 -12.94
N TYR A 108 20.09 -5.02 -12.29
CA TYR A 108 19.80 -5.79 -11.07
C TYR A 108 19.83 -7.29 -11.34
N ARG A 109 20.18 -8.04 -10.30
CA ARG A 109 20.14 -9.50 -10.32
C ARG A 109 18.70 -10.00 -10.41
N ASN A 110 18.55 -11.24 -10.86
CA ASN A 110 17.26 -11.93 -10.91
C ASN A 110 16.51 -11.91 -9.56
N THR A 111 17.22 -11.96 -8.44
CA THR A 111 16.65 -11.85 -7.09
C THR A 111 15.84 -10.56 -6.88
N PHE A 112 16.27 -9.44 -7.46
CA PHE A 112 15.54 -8.17 -7.36
C PHE A 112 14.15 -8.29 -7.97
N TYR A 113 14.07 -8.78 -9.21
CA TYR A 113 12.81 -8.94 -9.93
C TYR A 113 11.91 -10.01 -9.31
N GLY A 114 12.50 -11.09 -8.77
CA GLY A 114 11.77 -12.10 -8.00
C GLY A 114 11.11 -11.51 -6.76
N LEU A 115 11.81 -10.63 -6.03
CA LEU A 115 11.25 -9.93 -4.86
C LEU A 115 10.13 -8.95 -5.26
N ILE A 116 10.23 -8.27 -6.41
CA ILE A 116 9.14 -7.41 -6.91
C ILE A 116 7.86 -8.25 -7.15
N LEU A 117 7.97 -9.39 -7.82
CA LEU A 117 6.82 -10.28 -8.06
C LEU A 117 6.30 -10.89 -6.75
N LEU A 118 7.17 -11.22 -5.80
CA LEU A 118 6.75 -11.67 -4.47
C LEU A 118 5.98 -10.58 -3.71
N MET A 119 6.40 -9.32 -3.85
CA MET A 119 5.69 -8.18 -3.29
C MET A 119 4.33 -7.99 -3.95
N GLN A 120 4.24 -8.17 -5.27
CA GLN A 120 2.97 -8.15 -6.02
C GLN A 120 2.03 -9.25 -5.52
N PHE A 121 2.52 -10.47 -5.27
CA PHE A 121 1.75 -11.55 -4.65
C PHE A 121 1.21 -11.14 -3.28
N GLY A 122 2.08 -10.59 -2.41
CA GLY A 122 1.69 -10.08 -1.11
C GLY A 122 0.54 -9.08 -1.19
N LEU A 123 0.68 -8.08 -2.07
CA LEU A 123 -0.30 -7.00 -2.24
C LEU A 123 -1.62 -7.48 -2.81
N VAL A 124 -1.60 -8.34 -3.83
CA VAL A 124 -2.82 -8.96 -4.38
C VAL A 124 -3.56 -9.75 -3.29
N GLY A 125 -2.83 -10.51 -2.47
CA GLY A 125 -3.42 -11.22 -1.35
C GLY A 125 -4.04 -10.30 -0.31
N VAL A 126 -3.38 -9.19 0.05
CA VAL A 126 -3.96 -8.21 0.98
C VAL A 126 -5.28 -7.64 0.45
N PHE A 127 -5.30 -7.21 -0.82
CA PHE A 127 -6.49 -6.60 -1.41
C PHE A 127 -7.61 -7.57 -1.71
N THR A 128 -7.36 -8.88 -1.64
CA THR A 128 -8.39 -9.89 -1.90
C THR A 128 -8.81 -10.65 -0.65
N SER A 129 -8.09 -10.53 0.46
CA SER A 129 -8.39 -11.28 1.69
C SER A 129 -9.72 -10.86 2.32
N LEU A 130 -10.55 -11.85 2.67
CA LEU A 130 -11.82 -11.71 3.38
C LEU A 130 -11.83 -12.48 4.71
N ASP A 131 -10.64 -12.84 5.20
CA ASP A 131 -10.40 -13.44 6.52
C ASP A 131 -9.34 -12.59 7.24
N GLY A 132 -9.54 -12.27 8.52
CA GLY A 132 -8.66 -11.38 9.28
C GLY A 132 -7.25 -11.93 9.49
N LEU A 133 -7.12 -13.23 9.73
CA LEU A 133 -5.82 -13.87 9.89
C LEU A 133 -5.08 -13.93 8.55
N LEU A 134 -5.82 -14.25 7.47
CA LEU A 134 -5.27 -14.26 6.11
C LEU A 134 -4.77 -12.88 5.68
N PHE A 135 -5.55 -11.83 5.95
CA PHE A 135 -5.16 -10.43 5.73
C PHE A 135 -3.87 -10.08 6.47
N TYR A 136 -3.74 -10.47 7.74
CA TYR A 136 -2.51 -10.27 8.50
C TYR A 136 -1.31 -11.00 7.89
N ILE A 137 -1.49 -12.27 7.46
CA ILE A 137 -0.41 -13.04 6.82
C ILE A 137 0.08 -12.34 5.55
N PHE A 138 -0.83 -11.93 4.67
CA PHE A 138 -0.44 -11.21 3.46
C PHE A 138 0.16 -9.83 3.76
N TRP A 139 -0.30 -9.17 4.81
CA TRP A 139 0.29 -7.93 5.29
C TRP A 139 1.79 -8.10 5.59
N GLU A 140 2.14 -9.15 6.32
CA GLU A 140 3.54 -9.50 6.63
C GLU A 140 4.33 -9.99 5.40
N VAL A 141 3.69 -10.74 4.51
CA VAL A 141 4.33 -11.19 3.25
C VAL A 141 4.80 -9.99 2.43
N THR A 142 4.10 -8.86 2.43
CA THR A 142 4.57 -7.65 1.71
C THR A 142 5.85 -7.03 2.32
N LEU A 143 6.09 -7.24 3.61
CA LEU A 143 7.22 -6.62 4.32
C LEU A 143 8.55 -7.28 3.96
N ILE A 144 8.56 -8.61 3.79
CA ILE A 144 9.74 -9.42 3.48
C ILE A 144 10.46 -8.92 2.20
N PRO A 145 9.81 -8.88 1.01
CA PRO A 145 10.50 -8.53 -0.22
C PRO A 145 11.02 -7.10 -0.21
N ILE A 146 10.25 -6.15 0.34
CA ILE A 146 10.66 -4.76 0.33
C ILE A 146 11.79 -4.47 1.31
N TRP A 147 11.84 -5.19 2.43
CA TRP A 147 12.98 -5.15 3.36
C TRP A 147 14.26 -5.62 2.68
N PHE A 148 14.22 -6.73 1.92
CA PHE A 148 15.38 -7.18 1.14
C PHE A 148 15.75 -6.21 0.02
N ILE A 149 14.77 -5.66 -0.71
CA ILE A 149 15.03 -4.67 -1.76
C ILE A 149 15.76 -3.44 -1.19
N ALA A 150 15.25 -2.92 -0.07
CA ALA A 150 15.82 -1.78 0.63
C ALA A 150 17.22 -2.08 1.22
N GLY A 151 17.41 -3.28 1.79
CA GLY A 151 18.66 -3.66 2.46
C GLY A 151 19.79 -4.03 1.50
N LEU A 152 19.49 -4.69 0.38
CA LEU A 152 20.49 -5.16 -0.57
C LEU A 152 20.89 -4.11 -1.62
N TRP A 153 19.95 -3.24 -2.02
CA TRP A 153 20.19 -2.24 -3.08
C TRP A 153 20.00 -0.79 -2.62
N GLY A 154 19.78 -0.56 -1.32
CA GLY A 154 19.79 0.79 -0.73
C GLY A 154 21.18 1.39 -0.60
N GLN A 155 21.24 2.66 -0.21
CA GLN A 155 22.49 3.39 -0.04
C GLN A 155 23.40 2.75 1.03
N GLU A 156 24.61 2.33 0.63
CA GLU A 156 25.50 1.46 1.42
C GLU A 156 25.76 1.97 2.84
N ASN A 157 26.11 3.25 2.99
CA ASN A 157 26.48 3.84 4.29
C ASN A 157 25.32 3.94 5.29
N LYS A 158 24.07 3.81 4.83
CA LYS A 158 22.87 4.00 5.66
C LYS A 158 21.93 2.80 5.70
N ARG A 159 22.19 1.76 4.89
CA ARG A 159 21.30 0.61 4.71
C ARG A 159 20.84 -0.02 6.01
N PHE A 160 21.75 -0.24 6.98
CA PHE A 160 21.38 -0.88 8.25
C PHE A 160 20.45 -0.01 9.10
N GLU A 161 20.75 1.29 9.24
CA GLU A 161 19.99 2.22 10.08
C GLU A 161 18.54 2.35 9.60
N PHE A 162 18.32 2.66 8.31
CA PHE A 162 16.97 2.94 7.81
C PHE A 162 16.14 1.67 7.62
N THR A 163 16.74 0.55 7.20
CA THR A 163 15.99 -0.70 7.03
C THR A 163 15.60 -1.33 8.35
N THR A 164 16.45 -1.25 9.37
CA THR A 164 16.11 -1.69 10.73
C THR A 164 15.01 -0.80 11.30
N LYS A 165 15.12 0.53 11.16
CA LYS A 165 14.08 1.46 11.60
C LYS A 165 12.73 1.17 10.92
N PHE A 166 12.72 1.02 9.60
CA PHE A 166 11.54 0.64 8.82
C PHE A 166 10.92 -0.67 9.30
N PHE A 167 11.73 -1.73 9.40
CA PHE A 167 11.27 -3.05 9.78
C PHE A 167 10.68 -3.02 11.19
N VAL A 168 11.42 -2.48 12.17
CA VAL A 168 10.96 -2.43 13.57
C VAL A 168 9.68 -1.62 13.69
N TYR A 169 9.59 -0.44 13.07
CA TYR A 169 8.36 0.36 13.10
C TYR A 169 7.17 -0.44 12.57
N THR A 170 7.28 -0.99 11.36
CA THR A 170 6.15 -1.62 10.67
C THR A 170 5.78 -2.98 11.24
N PHE A 171 6.77 -3.78 11.67
CA PHE A 171 6.57 -5.09 12.29
C PHE A 171 5.98 -4.97 13.69
N VAL A 172 6.51 -4.07 14.53
CA VAL A 172 5.91 -3.86 15.87
C VAL A 172 4.49 -3.31 15.72
N GLY A 173 4.28 -2.38 14.78
CA GLY A 173 2.95 -1.88 14.45
C GLY A 173 1.98 -3.01 14.10
N SER A 174 2.36 -3.92 13.20
CA SER A 174 1.49 -5.01 12.79
C SER A 174 1.20 -6.03 13.88
N LEU A 175 2.11 -6.26 14.84
CA LEU A 175 1.83 -7.11 16.01
C LEU A 175 0.65 -6.58 16.84
N PHE A 176 0.48 -5.26 16.96
CA PHE A 176 -0.70 -4.69 17.60
C PHE A 176 -1.99 -4.98 16.82
N MET A 177 -1.94 -4.92 15.48
CA MET A 177 -3.07 -5.34 14.65
C MET A 177 -3.40 -6.82 14.83
N LEU A 178 -2.41 -7.71 14.89
CA LEU A 178 -2.65 -9.12 15.17
C LEU A 178 -3.33 -9.30 16.54
N ALA A 179 -2.84 -8.62 17.58
CA ALA A 179 -3.46 -8.64 18.90
C ALA A 179 -4.91 -8.14 18.86
N GLY A 180 -5.18 -7.06 18.12
CA GLY A 180 -6.53 -6.54 17.90
C GLY A 180 -7.45 -7.53 17.17
N LEU A 181 -6.98 -8.16 16.10
CA LEU A 181 -7.74 -9.16 15.35
C LEU A 181 -8.03 -10.42 16.18
N ILE A 182 -7.06 -10.88 16.99
CA ILE A 182 -7.26 -11.99 17.93
C ILE A 182 -8.28 -11.61 19.01
N TYR A 183 -8.26 -10.36 19.50
CA TYR A 183 -9.24 -9.88 20.46
C TYR A 183 -10.66 -9.95 19.87
N VAL A 184 -10.86 -9.45 18.65
CA VAL A 184 -12.15 -9.50 17.94
C VAL A 184 -12.56 -10.95 17.72
N TYR A 185 -11.64 -11.80 17.26
CA TYR A 185 -11.86 -13.23 17.05
C TYR A 185 -12.40 -13.96 18.27
N ASN A 186 -11.89 -13.64 19.47
CA ASN A 186 -12.38 -14.23 20.72
C ASN A 186 -13.83 -13.84 21.06
N ASN A 187 -14.39 -12.85 20.37
CA ASN A 187 -15.77 -12.37 20.51
C ASN A 187 -16.59 -12.54 19.21
N SER A 188 -16.05 -13.24 18.22
CA SER A 188 -16.72 -13.58 16.95
C SER A 188 -16.83 -15.10 16.77
N ALA A 189 -17.57 -15.53 15.75
CA ALA A 189 -17.69 -16.95 15.43
C ALA A 189 -16.42 -17.52 14.78
N SER A 190 -15.73 -16.73 13.94
CA SER A 190 -14.55 -17.12 13.16
C SER A 190 -13.72 -15.88 12.75
N PHE A 191 -12.63 -16.09 12.01
CA PHE A 191 -11.85 -15.01 11.39
C PHE A 191 -12.45 -14.47 10.07
N ALA A 192 -13.56 -15.05 9.58
CA ALA A 192 -14.25 -14.53 8.40
C ALA A 192 -14.66 -13.07 8.61
N LEU A 193 -14.48 -12.23 7.59
CA LEU A 193 -14.70 -10.78 7.67
C LEU A 193 -16.09 -10.42 8.21
N THR A 194 -17.12 -11.12 7.75
CA THR A 194 -18.51 -10.92 8.21
C THR A 194 -18.69 -11.27 9.68
N ASP A 195 -17.99 -12.29 10.19
CA ASP A 195 -18.07 -12.67 11.60
C ASP A 195 -17.33 -11.64 12.48
N LEU A 196 -16.22 -11.09 11.99
CA LEU A 196 -15.50 -10.01 12.67
C LEU A 196 -16.35 -8.74 12.79
N TYR A 197 -17.15 -8.40 11.77
CA TYR A 197 -18.08 -7.28 11.82
C TYR A 197 -19.22 -7.50 12.83
N ASN A 198 -19.64 -8.75 13.01
CA ASN A 198 -20.71 -9.15 13.93
C ASN A 198 -20.21 -9.54 15.33
N ALA A 199 -18.93 -9.27 15.63
CA ALA A 199 -18.34 -9.56 16.92
C ALA A 199 -19.06 -8.81 18.05
N GLN A 200 -19.34 -9.50 19.14
CA GLN A 200 -20.09 -8.95 20.26
C GLN A 200 -19.16 -8.20 21.21
N LEU A 201 -18.90 -6.93 20.90
CA LEU A 201 -18.00 -6.06 21.66
C LEU A 201 -18.75 -4.89 22.29
N ASN A 202 -18.56 -4.69 23.59
CA ASN A 202 -19.00 -3.46 24.26
C ASN A 202 -18.12 -2.25 23.86
N GLU A 203 -18.54 -1.04 24.22
CA GLU A 203 -17.86 0.20 23.83
C GLU A 203 -16.39 0.27 24.27
N THR A 204 -16.08 -0.18 25.49
CA THR A 204 -14.70 -0.20 26.00
C THR A 204 -13.84 -1.18 25.21
N GLN A 205 -14.37 -2.36 24.89
CA GLN A 205 -13.69 -3.37 24.10
C GLN A 205 -13.44 -2.87 22.67
N GLN A 206 -14.43 -2.26 22.02
CA GLN A 206 -14.24 -1.65 20.70
C GLN A 206 -13.16 -0.57 20.73
N THR A 207 -13.09 0.25 21.80
CA THR A 207 -12.05 1.28 21.96
C THR A 207 -10.65 0.68 22.05
N VAL A 208 -10.48 -0.40 22.80
CA VAL A 208 -9.19 -1.11 22.90
C VAL A 208 -8.81 -1.71 21.54
N VAL A 209 -9.73 -2.41 20.90
CA VAL A 209 -9.53 -2.98 19.56
C VAL A 209 -9.18 -1.90 18.54
N PHE A 210 -9.87 -0.75 18.59
CA PHE A 210 -9.64 0.38 17.70
C PHE A 210 -8.18 0.81 17.76
N TRP A 211 -7.64 1.06 18.96
CA TRP A 211 -6.26 1.52 19.09
C TRP A 211 -5.22 0.45 18.72
N PHE A 212 -5.48 -0.83 19.00
CA PHE A 212 -4.61 -1.93 18.57
C PHE A 212 -4.52 -2.05 17.05
N ILE A 213 -5.66 -2.02 16.35
CA ILE A 213 -5.68 -2.09 14.88
C ILE A 213 -5.18 -0.77 14.27
N PHE A 214 -5.66 0.37 14.77
CA PHE A 214 -5.30 1.69 14.26
C PHE A 214 -3.80 1.97 14.40
N PHE A 215 -3.12 1.51 15.46
CA PHE A 215 -1.69 1.74 15.60
C PHE A 215 -0.88 1.16 14.43
N ALA A 216 -1.22 -0.05 13.97
CA ALA A 216 -0.57 -0.66 12.80
C ALA A 216 -0.81 0.18 11.53
N PHE A 217 -2.04 0.61 11.33
CA PHE A 217 -2.41 1.43 10.17
C PHE A 217 -1.79 2.82 10.24
N ALA A 218 -1.73 3.44 11.42
CA ALA A 218 -1.10 4.74 11.65
C ALA A 218 0.40 4.69 11.33
N VAL A 219 1.11 3.63 11.73
CA VAL A 219 2.52 3.45 11.36
C VAL A 219 2.68 3.28 9.84
N LYS A 220 1.81 2.48 9.19
CA LYS A 220 1.93 2.18 7.76
C LYS A 220 1.43 3.32 6.84
N LEU A 221 0.46 4.13 7.28
CA LEU A 221 -0.06 5.38 6.67
C LEU A 221 0.73 6.63 7.06
N PRO A 222 1.93 6.47 7.62
CA PRO A 222 2.63 7.45 8.46
C PRO A 222 1.74 8.55 9.09
N VAL A 223 0.69 8.24 9.85
CA VAL A 223 -0.11 9.26 10.55
C VAL A 223 0.75 9.92 11.62
N PHE A 224 0.67 11.25 11.79
CA PHE A 224 1.43 11.95 12.83
C PHE A 224 1.13 11.37 14.23
N PRO A 225 2.13 11.11 15.10
CA PRO A 225 3.57 11.32 14.94
C PRO A 225 4.36 10.09 14.41
N PHE A 226 3.69 9.04 13.95
CA PHE A 226 4.25 7.73 13.58
C PHE A 226 4.86 7.67 12.17
N HIS A 227 5.48 8.76 11.69
CA HIS A 227 5.90 8.90 10.30
C HIS A 227 7.42 8.85 10.06
N THR A 228 8.24 8.89 11.11
CA THR A 228 9.68 9.19 10.98
C THR A 228 10.48 8.15 10.19
N TRP A 229 9.96 6.93 10.03
CA TRP A 229 10.60 5.88 9.23
C TRP A 229 10.49 6.14 7.72
N GLN A 230 9.39 6.75 7.27
CA GLN A 230 9.05 6.83 5.84
C GLN A 230 10.02 7.71 5.05
N PRO A 231 10.33 8.97 5.47
CA PRO A 231 11.24 9.82 4.70
C PRO A 231 12.63 9.21 4.51
N ASP A 232 13.19 8.60 5.56
CA ASP A 232 14.50 7.96 5.49
C ASP A 232 14.45 6.76 4.54
N THR A 233 13.44 5.90 4.67
CA THR A 233 13.31 4.69 3.84
C THR A 233 13.15 5.05 2.36
N TYR A 234 12.34 6.06 2.04
CA TYR A 234 12.12 6.49 0.65
C TYR A 234 13.36 7.12 0.04
N THR A 235 14.15 7.83 0.85
CA THR A 235 15.35 8.53 0.40
C THR A 235 16.48 7.56 0.07
N TYR A 236 16.67 6.56 0.94
CA TYR A 236 17.83 5.68 0.89
C TYR A 236 17.60 4.35 0.16
N SER A 237 16.34 3.98 -0.10
CA SER A 237 16.01 2.82 -0.94
C SER A 237 16.35 3.08 -2.43
N PRO A 238 16.58 2.01 -3.22
CA PRO A 238 16.62 2.14 -4.68
C PRO A 238 15.31 2.75 -5.17
N THR A 239 15.36 3.50 -6.27
CA THR A 239 14.19 4.26 -6.77
C THR A 239 12.97 3.36 -6.96
N GLN A 240 13.14 2.18 -7.54
CA GLN A 240 12.07 1.22 -7.76
C GLN A 240 11.52 0.66 -6.43
N GLY A 241 12.35 0.55 -5.40
CA GLY A 241 11.91 0.25 -4.04
C GLY A 241 11.02 1.37 -3.47
N SER A 242 11.42 2.64 -3.63
CA SER A 242 10.61 3.79 -3.24
C SER A 242 9.29 3.88 -4.04
N MET A 243 9.30 3.52 -5.32
CA MET A 243 8.10 3.43 -6.16
C MET A 243 7.14 2.34 -5.65
N LEU A 244 7.64 1.16 -5.25
CA LEU A 244 6.82 0.10 -4.65
C LEU A 244 6.25 0.51 -3.30
N LEU A 245 7.09 1.07 -2.42
CA LEU A 245 6.72 1.51 -1.08
C LEU A 245 5.63 2.60 -1.12
N SER A 246 5.88 3.66 -1.89
CA SER A 246 4.99 4.82 -1.96
C SER A 246 3.79 4.55 -2.86
N GLY A 247 4.02 4.01 -4.06
CA GLY A 247 3.02 3.83 -5.10
C GLY A 247 1.96 2.81 -4.76
N ILE A 248 2.34 1.73 -4.04
CA ILE A 248 1.45 0.59 -3.83
C ILE A 248 1.37 0.18 -2.36
N MET A 249 2.49 -0.11 -1.68
CA MET A 249 2.47 -0.69 -0.33
C MET A 249 1.71 0.18 0.68
N LEU A 250 1.87 1.50 0.62
CA LEU A 250 1.17 2.40 1.54
C LEU A 250 -0.37 2.29 1.42
N LYS A 251 -0.88 1.98 0.23
CA LYS A 251 -2.33 1.92 -0.05
C LYS A 251 -3.03 0.76 0.65
N MET A 252 -2.29 -0.29 1.00
CA MET A 252 -2.82 -1.42 1.76
C MET A 252 -3.35 -1.02 3.14
N ALA A 253 -2.80 0.05 3.72
CA ALA A 253 -3.24 0.56 5.01
C ALA A 253 -4.51 1.41 4.89
N VAL A 254 -4.70 2.12 3.77
CA VAL A 254 -5.98 2.78 3.46
C VAL A 254 -7.07 1.71 3.33
N TYR A 255 -6.73 0.61 2.63
CA TYR A 255 -7.59 -0.57 2.53
C TYR A 255 -7.93 -1.17 3.89
N GLY A 256 -6.92 -1.40 4.73
CA GLY A 256 -7.11 -1.92 6.08
C GLY A 256 -8.01 -1.04 6.94
N VAL A 257 -7.84 0.29 6.89
CA VAL A 257 -8.70 1.22 7.64
C VAL A 257 -10.16 1.05 7.22
N MET A 258 -10.46 1.14 5.93
CA MET A 258 -11.85 1.12 5.46
C MET A 258 -12.51 -0.26 5.61
N ARG A 259 -11.76 -1.33 5.36
CA ARG A 259 -12.30 -2.70 5.39
C ARG A 259 -12.36 -3.25 6.82
N TYR A 260 -11.28 -3.13 7.59
CA TYR A 260 -11.18 -3.78 8.89
C TYR A 260 -11.45 -2.82 10.05
N LEU A 261 -10.84 -1.64 10.08
CA LEU A 261 -11.00 -0.76 11.25
C LEU A 261 -12.42 -0.19 11.35
N LEU A 262 -12.93 0.42 10.26
CA LEU A 262 -14.20 1.15 10.30
C LEU A 262 -15.39 0.27 10.71
N PRO A 263 -15.62 -0.90 10.09
CA PRO A 263 -16.79 -1.70 10.38
C PRO A 263 -16.71 -2.47 11.71
N ILE A 264 -15.49 -2.81 12.16
CA ILE A 264 -15.29 -3.55 13.43
C ILE A 264 -15.44 -2.63 14.65
N THR A 265 -15.11 -1.34 14.52
CA THR A 265 -15.04 -0.40 15.66
C THR A 265 -15.84 0.89 15.47
N PRO A 266 -17.14 0.83 15.10
CA PRO A 266 -17.93 2.02 14.80
C PRO A 266 -18.09 2.98 15.99
N LEU A 267 -18.20 2.48 17.23
CA LEU A 267 -18.42 3.35 18.40
C LEU A 267 -17.24 4.31 18.68
N PRO A 268 -15.98 3.84 18.78
CA PRO A 268 -14.82 4.74 18.92
C PRO A 268 -14.66 5.76 17.79
N ILE A 269 -15.04 5.38 16.57
CA ILE A 269 -14.96 6.25 15.40
C ILE A 269 -15.93 7.42 15.55
N ALA A 270 -17.18 7.16 15.94
CA ALA A 270 -18.18 8.21 16.18
C ALA A 270 -17.82 9.11 17.39
N GLY A 271 -17.07 8.56 18.34
CA GLY A 271 -16.64 9.20 19.57
C GLY A 271 -15.31 9.97 19.48
N ILE A 272 -14.62 10.06 20.63
CA ILE A 272 -13.39 10.85 20.79
C ILE A 272 -12.23 10.28 19.97
N SER A 273 -12.15 8.95 19.79
CA SER A 273 -11.01 8.34 19.09
C SER A 273 -10.97 8.74 17.62
N GLY A 274 -12.11 8.74 16.91
CA GLY A 274 -12.18 9.25 15.54
C GLY A 274 -11.80 10.73 15.43
N GLN A 275 -12.22 11.56 16.39
CA GLN A 275 -11.85 12.99 16.43
C GLN A 275 -10.33 13.18 16.61
N ILE A 276 -9.70 12.39 17.47
CA ILE A 276 -8.24 12.40 17.65
C ILE A 276 -7.55 12.08 16.31
N VAL A 277 -8.01 11.05 15.60
CA VAL A 277 -7.40 10.68 14.31
C VAL A 277 -7.51 11.80 13.28
N ILE A 278 -8.67 12.48 13.19
CA ILE A 278 -8.84 13.64 12.30
C ILE A 278 -7.85 14.76 12.66
N ILE A 279 -7.68 15.06 13.95
CA ILE A 279 -6.71 16.07 14.41
C ILE A 279 -5.29 15.68 14.02
N LEU A 280 -4.88 14.42 14.27
CA LEU A 280 -3.56 13.92 13.90
C LEU A 280 -3.34 13.96 12.38
N ALA A 281 -4.37 13.67 11.58
CA ALA A 281 -4.33 13.75 10.14
C ALA A 281 -4.12 15.20 9.66
N ILE A 282 -4.87 16.16 10.21
CA ILE A 282 -4.72 17.59 9.89
C ILE A 282 -3.33 18.12 10.28
N VAL A 283 -2.83 17.74 11.46
CA VAL A 283 -1.45 18.06 11.88
C VAL A 283 -0.46 17.47 10.88
N GLY A 284 -0.66 16.24 10.43
CA GLY A 284 0.17 15.59 9.41
C GLY A 284 0.18 16.34 8.07
N ILE A 285 -0.98 16.81 7.60
CA ILE A 285 -1.09 17.61 6.37
C ILE A 285 -0.19 18.85 6.45
N VAL A 286 -0.34 19.64 7.51
CA VAL A 286 0.40 20.90 7.70
C VAL A 286 1.88 20.63 7.96
N HIS A 287 2.20 19.68 8.84
CA HIS A 287 3.57 19.31 9.18
C HIS A 287 4.36 18.83 7.95
N GLY A 288 3.76 17.95 7.14
CA GLY A 288 4.39 17.42 5.95
C GLY A 288 4.66 18.49 4.91
N ALA A 289 3.68 19.37 4.67
CA ALA A 289 3.82 20.48 3.73
C ALA A 289 4.94 21.46 4.15
N LEU A 290 4.97 21.87 5.42
CA LEU A 290 5.99 22.80 5.93
C LEU A 290 7.40 22.21 5.87
N ILE A 291 7.56 20.93 6.21
CA ILE A 291 8.87 20.28 6.13
C ILE A 291 9.31 20.13 4.66
N ALA A 292 8.39 19.81 3.75
CA ALA A 292 8.71 19.66 2.32
C ALA A 292 9.31 20.94 1.72
N ILE A 293 8.82 22.13 2.12
CA ILE A 293 9.31 23.43 1.63
C ILE A 293 10.78 23.65 1.94
N ILE A 294 11.25 23.21 3.10
CA ILE A 294 12.65 23.41 3.53
C ILE A 294 13.59 22.28 3.09
N GLN A 295 13.06 21.20 2.49
CA GLN A 295 13.90 20.11 2.00
C GLN A 295 14.64 20.52 0.73
N THR A 296 15.92 20.15 0.64
CA THR A 296 16.74 20.31 -0.57
C THR A 296 16.97 18.99 -1.31
N ASP A 297 16.72 17.86 -0.67
CA ASP A 297 16.83 16.54 -1.28
C ASP A 297 15.53 16.17 -2.00
N MET A 298 15.60 15.94 -3.31
CA MET A 298 14.43 15.65 -4.16
C MET A 298 13.59 14.45 -3.68
N LYS A 299 14.22 13.38 -3.17
CA LYS A 299 13.47 12.20 -2.68
C LYS A 299 12.80 12.53 -1.34
N ARG A 300 13.43 13.35 -0.49
CA ARG A 300 12.80 13.80 0.77
C ARG A 300 11.61 14.73 0.53
N ILE A 301 11.70 15.63 -0.46
CA ILE A 301 10.57 16.49 -0.85
C ILE A 301 9.35 15.62 -1.19
N ILE A 302 9.53 14.63 -2.08
CA ILE A 302 8.44 13.71 -2.47
C ILE A 302 7.93 12.91 -1.29
N ALA A 303 8.80 12.46 -0.38
CA ALA A 303 8.38 11.70 0.79
C ALA A 303 7.48 12.53 1.73
N TYR A 304 7.85 13.78 2.00
CA TYR A 304 7.06 14.66 2.88
C TYR A 304 5.78 15.18 2.20
N SER A 305 5.79 15.42 0.89
CA SER A 305 4.54 15.73 0.16
C SER A 305 3.59 14.52 0.17
N SER A 306 4.12 13.30 0.01
CA SER A 306 3.33 12.06 0.13
C SER A 306 2.70 11.92 1.51
N PHE A 307 3.46 12.17 2.58
CA PHE A 307 2.95 12.18 3.96
C PHE A 307 1.78 13.17 4.14
N SER A 308 1.88 14.37 3.55
CA SER A 308 0.78 15.35 3.58
C SER A 308 -0.48 14.84 2.86
N HIS A 309 -0.35 14.25 1.65
CA HIS A 309 -1.48 13.67 0.92
C HIS A 309 -2.13 12.49 1.66
N VAL A 310 -1.36 11.69 2.40
CA VAL A 310 -1.92 10.60 3.19
C VAL A 310 -2.72 11.14 4.38
N GLY A 311 -2.28 12.23 5.00
CA GLY A 311 -3.08 12.95 5.99
C GLY A 311 -4.45 13.38 5.43
N LEU A 312 -4.49 13.86 4.17
CA LEU A 312 -5.75 14.20 3.50
C LEU A 312 -6.66 12.98 3.31
N MET A 313 -6.11 11.83 2.88
CA MET A 313 -6.87 10.59 2.72
C MET A 313 -7.48 10.14 4.07
N VAL A 314 -6.68 10.12 5.13
CA VAL A 314 -7.14 9.72 6.48
C VAL A 314 -8.21 10.67 7.00
N ALA A 315 -8.02 11.99 6.85
CA ALA A 315 -9.02 12.97 7.26
C ALA A 315 -10.34 12.79 6.51
N GLY A 316 -10.30 12.57 5.18
CA GLY A 316 -11.48 12.34 4.35
C GLY A 316 -12.27 11.09 4.77
N ILE A 317 -11.56 9.97 4.99
CA ILE A 317 -12.16 8.70 5.43
C ILE A 317 -12.82 8.85 6.79
N PHE A 318 -12.10 9.38 7.78
CA PHE A 318 -12.63 9.50 9.14
C PHE A 318 -13.74 10.57 9.24
N ALA A 319 -13.64 11.68 8.50
CA ALA A 319 -14.71 12.68 8.48
C ALA A 319 -16.02 12.10 7.91
N SER A 320 -15.93 11.40 6.78
CA SER A 320 -17.09 10.72 6.17
C SER A 320 -17.68 9.65 7.11
N ALA A 321 -16.82 8.85 7.75
CA ALA A 321 -17.26 7.83 8.71
C ALA A 321 -17.96 8.45 9.94
N VAL A 322 -17.37 9.49 10.54
CA VAL A 322 -17.94 10.18 11.70
C VAL A 322 -19.30 10.79 11.39
N VAL A 323 -19.43 11.47 10.25
CA VAL A 323 -20.69 12.11 9.85
C VAL A 323 -21.77 11.07 9.53
N THR A 324 -21.39 9.99 8.84
CA THR A 324 -22.28 8.85 8.56
C THR A 324 -22.80 8.22 9.84
N LEU A 325 -21.93 7.92 10.80
CA LEU A 325 -22.32 7.30 12.06
C LEU A 325 -23.16 8.23 12.97
N ARG A 326 -23.16 9.54 12.72
CA ARG A 326 -23.98 10.53 13.44
C ARG A 326 -25.36 10.77 12.80
N GLY A 327 -25.70 10.06 11.73
CA GLY A 327 -27.04 10.05 11.14
C GLY A 327 -27.15 10.75 9.78
N THR A 328 -26.08 11.36 9.28
CA THR A 328 -26.05 11.92 7.91
C THR A 328 -25.19 11.03 7.04
N PHE A 329 -25.81 10.11 6.30
CA PHE A 329 -25.08 9.22 5.40
C PHE A 329 -24.32 10.03 4.34
N THR A 330 -22.99 9.98 4.38
CA THR A 330 -22.08 10.68 3.46
C THR A 330 -20.88 9.80 3.17
N ILE A 331 -20.61 9.57 1.90
CA ILE A 331 -19.49 8.73 1.42
C ILE A 331 -18.46 9.53 0.64
N GLU A 332 -18.74 10.80 0.34
CA GLU A 332 -17.97 11.69 -0.52
C GLU A 332 -16.53 11.87 -0.02
N GLY A 333 -16.34 11.94 1.31
CA GLY A 333 -15.00 12.02 1.90
C GLY A 333 -14.20 10.72 1.73
N ALA A 334 -14.85 9.56 1.83
CA ALA A 334 -14.21 8.27 1.61
C ALA A 334 -13.94 8.02 0.11
N GLU A 335 -14.87 8.37 -0.78
CA GLU A 335 -14.68 8.31 -2.24
C GLU A 335 -13.54 9.22 -2.70
N GLY A 336 -13.51 10.46 -2.22
CA GLY A 336 -12.41 11.39 -2.48
C GLY A 336 -11.06 10.85 -2.01
N ALA A 337 -11.03 10.19 -0.84
CA ALA A 337 -9.82 9.52 -0.36
C ALA A 337 -9.40 8.34 -1.25
N LEU A 338 -10.33 7.56 -1.80
CA LEU A 338 -10.04 6.48 -2.74
C LEU A 338 -9.48 7.00 -4.07
N VAL A 339 -10.10 8.05 -4.62
CA VAL A 339 -9.59 8.73 -5.82
C VAL A 339 -8.18 9.27 -5.57
N GLN A 340 -7.97 9.95 -4.44
CA GLN A 340 -6.66 10.46 -4.04
C GLN A 340 -5.65 9.32 -3.84
N THR A 341 -6.07 8.18 -3.29
CA THR A 341 -5.23 6.98 -3.09
C THR A 341 -4.70 6.44 -4.42
N PHE A 342 -5.58 6.34 -5.43
CA PHE A 342 -5.23 5.91 -6.78
C PHE A 342 -4.35 6.93 -7.51
N ALA A 343 -4.77 8.19 -7.55
CA ALA A 343 -4.05 9.28 -8.21
C ALA A 343 -2.65 9.49 -7.60
N HIS A 344 -2.56 9.52 -6.27
CA HIS A 344 -1.28 9.61 -5.57
C HIS A 344 -0.36 8.43 -5.91
N GLY A 345 -0.89 7.21 -6.07
CA GLY A 345 -0.13 6.05 -6.53
C GLY A 345 0.55 6.25 -7.88
N ILE A 346 -0.20 6.75 -8.86
CA ILE A 346 0.34 7.03 -10.20
C ILE A 346 1.37 8.19 -10.14
N ASN A 347 1.00 9.31 -9.52
CA ASN A 347 1.82 10.51 -9.49
C ASN A 347 3.15 10.24 -8.76
N VAL A 348 3.12 9.61 -7.58
CA VAL A 348 4.34 9.39 -6.79
C VAL A 348 5.33 8.45 -7.48
N VAL A 349 4.85 7.43 -8.20
CA VAL A 349 5.70 6.55 -9.02
C VAL A 349 6.35 7.34 -10.14
N GLY A 350 5.58 8.19 -10.84
CA GLY A 350 6.10 9.10 -11.85
C GLY A 350 7.16 10.05 -11.30
N LEU A 351 6.90 10.68 -10.15
CA LEU A 351 7.82 11.61 -9.50
C LEU A 351 9.14 10.93 -9.09
N PHE A 352 9.07 9.73 -8.49
CA PHE A 352 10.28 8.98 -8.16
C PHE A 352 11.07 8.60 -9.41
N TYR A 353 10.41 8.24 -10.51
CA TYR A 353 11.09 7.98 -11.77
C TYR A 353 11.74 9.24 -12.37
N CYS A 354 11.08 10.40 -12.30
CA CYS A 354 11.67 11.68 -12.67
C CYS A 354 12.91 12.01 -11.83
N CYS A 355 12.86 11.77 -10.52
CA CYS A 355 14.02 11.90 -9.63
C CYS A 355 15.16 10.96 -10.04
N ASP A 356 14.86 9.75 -10.47
CA ASP A 356 15.86 8.79 -10.95
C ASP A 356 16.58 9.29 -12.20
N ILE A 357 15.83 9.81 -13.17
CA ILE A 357 16.38 10.40 -14.40
C ILE A 357 17.31 11.57 -14.05
N LEU A 358 16.87 12.47 -13.17
CA LEU A 358 17.67 13.61 -12.73
C LEU A 358 18.92 13.18 -11.98
N TYR A 359 18.80 12.24 -11.03
CA TYR A 359 19.93 11.70 -10.29
C TYR A 359 20.96 11.05 -11.22
N LYS A 360 20.53 10.30 -12.23
CA LYS A 360 21.43 9.67 -13.22
C LYS A 360 22.22 10.70 -14.03
N ARG A 361 21.63 11.86 -14.33
CA ARG A 361 22.26 12.96 -15.09
C ARG A 361 23.17 13.83 -14.23
N PHE A 362 22.71 14.28 -13.07
CA PHE A 362 23.42 15.24 -12.22
C PHE A 362 24.30 14.60 -11.16
N LYS A 363 24.13 13.29 -10.88
CA LYS A 363 24.78 12.56 -9.78
C LYS A 363 24.56 13.19 -8.39
N SER A 364 23.51 13.99 -8.28
CA SER A 364 23.14 14.74 -7.08
C SER A 364 21.64 14.66 -6.88
N ARG A 365 21.21 14.67 -5.62
CA ARG A 365 19.79 14.79 -5.22
C ARG A 365 19.42 16.20 -4.79
N ASP A 366 20.41 17.10 -4.70
CA ASP A 366 20.23 18.47 -4.23
C ASP A 366 19.62 19.33 -5.34
N ILE A 367 18.37 19.76 -5.15
CA ILE A 367 17.64 20.54 -6.14
C ILE A 367 18.27 21.91 -6.41
N ARG A 368 19.10 22.44 -5.49
CA ARG A 368 19.78 23.73 -5.66
C ARG A 368 20.83 23.70 -6.77
N GLN A 369 21.28 22.50 -7.15
CA GLN A 369 22.23 22.27 -8.25
C GLN A 369 21.51 22.09 -9.60
N MET A 370 20.17 22.14 -9.61
CA MET A 370 19.35 21.88 -10.78
C MET A 370 18.60 23.16 -11.18
N GLY A 371 18.80 23.61 -12.42
CA GLY A 371 18.17 24.84 -12.91
C GLY A 371 18.08 24.87 -14.43
N GLY A 372 17.09 25.57 -14.97
CA GLY A 372 16.95 25.76 -16.42
C GLY A 372 16.54 24.51 -17.21
N LEU A 373 16.01 23.47 -16.56
CA LEU A 373 15.62 22.20 -17.20
C LEU A 373 14.66 22.39 -18.38
N ALA A 374 13.73 23.34 -18.30
CA ALA A 374 12.78 23.63 -19.38
C ALA A 374 13.46 24.07 -20.70
N LYS A 375 14.66 24.69 -20.62
CA LYS A 375 15.41 25.10 -21.82
C LYS A 375 16.15 23.92 -22.46
N VAL A 376 16.71 23.02 -21.65
CA VAL A 376 17.58 21.93 -22.12
C VAL A 376 16.81 20.64 -22.41
N ALA A 377 15.71 20.39 -21.68
CA ALA A 377 14.89 19.20 -21.78
C ALA A 377 13.38 19.56 -21.70
N PRO A 378 12.82 20.30 -22.68
CA PRO A 378 11.45 20.81 -22.62
C PRO A 378 10.40 19.70 -22.51
N LYS A 379 10.59 18.58 -23.23
CA LYS A 379 9.68 17.42 -23.14
C LYS A 379 9.64 16.83 -21.73
N PHE A 380 10.79 16.69 -21.08
CA PHE A 380 10.86 16.23 -19.70
C PHE A 380 10.19 17.22 -18.74
N ALA A 381 10.44 18.52 -18.91
CA ALA A 381 9.84 19.55 -18.06
C ALA A 381 8.31 19.56 -18.17
N VAL A 382 7.74 19.43 -19.37
CA VAL A 382 6.29 19.34 -19.57
C VAL A 382 5.71 18.09 -18.94
N LEU A 383 6.32 16.92 -19.16
CA LEU A 383 5.84 15.67 -18.55
C LEU A 383 5.96 15.71 -17.02
N PHE A 384 7.04 16.28 -16.49
CA PHE A 384 7.22 16.46 -15.05
C PHE A 384 6.15 17.38 -14.46
N LEU A 385 5.80 18.47 -15.15
CA LEU A 385 4.72 19.38 -14.75
C LEU A 385 3.34 18.70 -14.75
N ILE A 386 3.08 17.78 -15.69
CA ILE A 386 1.81 17.03 -15.74
C ILE A 386 1.70 16.00 -14.60
N ILE A 387 2.84 15.45 -14.15
CA ILE A 387 2.88 14.44 -13.09
C ILE A 387 2.73 15.06 -11.69
N ILE A 388 3.25 16.28 -11.48
CA ILE A 388 3.06 17.07 -10.27
C ILE A 388 1.60 17.51 -10.18
#